data_AF-A0A0K0F1W1-F1
#
_entry.id   AF-A0A0K0F1W1-F1
#
_cell.length_a   1.000
_cell.length_b   1.000
_cell.length_c   1.000
_cell.angle_alpha   90.00
_cell.angle_beta   90.00
_cell.angle_gamma   90.00
#
_symmetry.space_group_name_H-M   'P 1'
#
loop_
_entity.id
_entity.type
_entity.pdbx_description
1 polymer ?
#
loop_
_entity_poly.entity_id
_entity_poly.type
_entity_poly.pdbx_seq_one_letter_code
_entity_poly.pdbx_strand_id
1 'polypeptide(L)'
;MRLINTAYYSDKNKIIKDITKSCLYCQLINANHRRSFVQRLKAKNPLDKVAFNVGGPLKDQKKKVLLLVEINLFSRFLYAEKIKKSSSLCLWDVIDNCFKTNFVSQTFF
;
A
#
# COMPACT_ATOMS: atom_id res chain seq x y z
N MET A 1 3.58 41.52 -18.79
CA MET A 1 4.68 41.88 -17.87
C MET A 1 5.85 40.95 -18.14
N ARG A 2 6.89 41.41 -18.83
CA ARG A 2 8.12 40.64 -19.10
C ARG A 2 9.06 40.83 -17.90
N LEU A 3 9.41 39.76 -17.20
CA LEU A 3 10.42 39.79 -16.14
C LEU A 3 11.79 40.00 -16.81
N ILE A 4 12.37 41.19 -16.64
CA ILE A 4 13.71 41.51 -17.10
C ILE A 4 14.69 40.93 -16.07
N ASN A 5 15.66 40.15 -16.55
CA ASN A 5 16.62 39.43 -15.72
C ASN A 5 17.77 40.39 -15.31
N THR A 6 17.52 41.25 -14.32
CA THR A 6 18.37 42.41 -13.99
C THR A 6 19.57 42.12 -13.08
N ALA A 7 19.84 40.87 -12.69
CA ALA A 7 20.92 40.57 -11.75
C ALA A 7 21.79 39.37 -12.16
N TYR A 8 23.11 39.59 -12.21
CA TYR A 8 24.13 38.55 -12.32
C TYR A 8 24.66 38.23 -10.92
N TYR A 9 24.25 37.08 -10.37
CA TYR A 9 24.82 36.52 -9.15
C TYR A 9 25.83 35.43 -9.52
N SER A 10 26.99 35.39 -8.86
CA SER A 10 28.03 34.40 -9.13
C SER A 10 27.58 32.96 -8.82
N ASP A 11 26.61 32.80 -7.91
CA ASP A 11 26.08 31.49 -7.49
C ASP A 11 24.54 31.47 -7.49
N LYS A 12 23.94 31.87 -8.63
CA LYS A 12 22.48 31.95 -8.84
C LYS A 12 21.75 30.67 -8.39
N ASN A 13 22.32 29.51 -8.67
CA ASN A 13 21.70 28.22 -8.38
C ASN A 13 21.58 27.96 -6.87
N LYS A 14 22.58 28.38 -6.08
CA LYS A 14 22.53 28.26 -4.62
C LYS A 14 21.44 29.15 -4.03
N ILE A 15 21.37 30.41 -4.47
CA ILE A 15 20.36 31.38 -4.00
C ILE A 15 18.95 30.91 -4.36
N ILE A 16 18.71 30.49 -5.61
CA ILE A 16 17.39 29.97 -6.04
C ILE A 16 16.99 28.75 -5.21
N LYS A 17 17.94 27.85 -4.95
CA LYS A 17 17.70 26.65 -4.14
C LYS A 17 17.36 26.98 -2.69
N ASP A 18 18.04 27.95 -2.09
CA ASP A 18 17.80 28.37 -0.71
C ASP A 18 16.44 29.09 -0.56
N ILE A 19 16.06 29.92 -1.53
CA ILE A 19 14.73 30.55 -1.59
C ILE A 19 13.64 29.49 -1.76
N THR A 20 13.82 28.56 -2.70
CA THR A 20 12.83 27.52 -2.98
C THR A 20 12.68 26.57 -1.79
N LYS A 21 13.76 26.28 -1.07
CA LYS A 21 13.72 25.51 0.19
C LYS A 21 13.08 26.30 1.34
N SER A 22 13.25 27.61 1.42
CA SER A 22 12.67 28.42 2.51
C SER A 22 11.21 28.79 2.25
N CYS A 23 10.74 28.69 1.00
CA CYS A 23 9.36 28.98 0.63
C CYS A 23 8.42 27.85 1.06
N LEU A 24 7.66 28.07 2.15
CA LEU A 24 6.67 27.13 2.69
C LEU A 24 5.62 26.71 1.65
N TYR A 25 5.14 27.66 0.84
CA TYR A 25 4.16 27.39 -0.22
C TYR A 25 4.70 26.40 -1.27
N CYS A 26 5.96 26.57 -1.69
CA CYS A 26 6.62 25.66 -2.62
C CYS A 26 6.85 24.27 -2.00
N GLN A 27 7.15 24.19 -0.70
CA GLN A 27 7.34 22.91 -0.03
C GLN A 27 6.04 22.09 0.11
N LEU A 28 4.90 22.76 0.30
CA LEU A 28 3.62 22.09 0.50
C LEU A 28 2.96 21.63 -0.80
N ILE A 29 3.13 22.38 -1.89
CA ILE A 29 2.46 22.10 -3.17
C ILE A 29 3.27 21.14 -4.04
N ASN A 30 4.61 21.24 -4.00
CA ASN A 30 5.43 20.39 -4.83
C ASN A 30 5.50 18.98 -4.25
N ALA A 31 5.21 17.99 -5.08
CA ALA A 31 5.32 16.59 -4.69
C ALA A 31 6.76 16.26 -4.27
N ASN A 32 6.92 15.62 -3.10
CA ASN A 32 8.22 15.16 -2.68
C ASN A 32 8.63 13.93 -3.52
N HIS A 33 9.72 14.05 -4.28
CA HIS A 33 10.26 12.97 -5.10
C HIS A 33 11.18 12.02 -4.32
N ARG A 34 11.56 12.34 -3.06
CA ARG A 34 12.32 11.42 -2.21
C ARG A 34 11.39 10.31 -1.71
N ARG A 35 11.44 9.17 -2.39
CA ARG A 35 10.78 7.94 -1.91
C ARG A 35 11.72 7.18 -1.00
N SER A 36 11.32 6.95 0.25
CA SER A 36 11.90 5.91 1.09
C SER A 36 11.25 4.58 0.73
N PHE A 37 11.97 3.73 -0.01
CA PHE A 37 11.53 2.35 -0.22
C PHE A 37 12.08 1.49 0.91
N VAL A 38 11.22 1.14 1.86
CA VAL A 38 11.57 0.12 2.86
C VAL A 38 11.28 -1.24 2.23
N GLN A 39 12.33 -1.98 1.89
CA GLN A 39 12.19 -3.36 1.45
C GLN A 39 11.67 -4.19 2.64
N ARG A 40 10.39 -4.59 2.59
CA ARG A 40 9.80 -5.41 3.66
C ARG A 40 10.47 -6.80 3.67
N LEU A 41 10.87 -7.24 4.85
CA LEU A 41 11.52 -8.53 5.12
C LEU A 41 10.74 -9.71 4.53
N LYS A 42 11.42 -10.54 3.72
CA LYS A 42 10.91 -11.85 3.26
C LYS A 42 10.55 -12.72 4.48
N ALA A 43 9.42 -13.44 4.39
CA ALA A 43 9.10 -14.49 5.37
C ALA A 43 10.09 -15.66 5.22
N LYS A 44 10.44 -16.33 6.31
CA LYS A 44 11.40 -17.45 6.30
C LYS A 44 10.72 -18.80 6.26
N ASN A 45 9.51 -18.91 6.82
CA ASN A 45 8.68 -20.11 6.81
C ASN A 45 7.26 -19.83 6.31
N PRO A 46 6.51 -20.86 5.88
CA PRO A 46 5.07 -20.75 5.66
C PRO A 46 4.38 -20.20 6.91
N LEU A 47 3.42 -19.29 6.73
CA LEU A 47 2.60 -18.69 7.79
C LEU A 47 3.32 -17.72 8.76
N ASP A 48 4.65 -17.55 8.68
CA ASP A 48 5.39 -16.54 9.48
C ASP A 48 4.81 -15.14 9.32
N LYS A 49 4.40 -14.83 8.07
CA LYS A 49 3.80 -13.55 7.72
C LYS A 49 2.72 -13.76 6.68
N VAL A 50 1.52 -13.36 7.07
CA VAL A 50 0.34 -13.38 6.21
C VAL A 50 -0.17 -11.94 6.11
N ALA A 51 -0.49 -11.52 4.90
CA ALA A 51 -1.08 -10.21 4.64
C ALA A 51 -2.54 -10.39 4.25
N PHE A 52 -3.43 -9.70 4.95
CA PHE A 52 -4.85 -9.64 4.62
C PHE A 52 -5.17 -8.29 4.00
N ASN A 53 -6.04 -8.29 2.99
CA ASN A 53 -6.62 -7.07 2.45
C ASN A 53 -8.08 -7.31 2.06
N VAL A 54 -8.90 -6.27 2.16
CA VAL A 54 -10.30 -6.33 1.71
C VAL A 54 -10.40 -5.54 0.41
N GLY A 55 -10.72 -6.24 -0.68
CA GLY A 55 -11.00 -5.66 -1.98
C GLY A 55 -12.50 -5.44 -2.19
N GLY A 56 -12.87 -4.32 -2.80
CA GLY A 56 -14.24 -4.05 -3.24
C GLY A 56 -14.75 -2.65 -2.89
N PRO A 57 -16.06 -2.40 -3.05
CA PRO A 57 -17.11 -3.36 -3.38
C PRO A 57 -17.12 -3.81 -4.85
N LEU A 58 -17.26 -5.12 -5.07
CA LEU A 58 -17.44 -5.75 -6.38
C LEU A 58 -18.94 -5.91 -6.70
N LYS A 59 -19.30 -5.82 -7.98
CA LYS A 59 -20.67 -6.10 -8.44
C LYS A 59 -20.83 -7.61 -8.69
N ASP A 60 -21.75 -8.24 -7.98
CA ASP A 60 -22.16 -9.63 -8.20
C ASP A 60 -23.68 -9.71 -8.31
N GLN A 61 -24.19 -9.96 -9.52
CA GLN A 61 -25.62 -10.21 -9.81
C GLN A 61 -26.60 -9.29 -9.03
N LYS A 62 -26.41 -7.96 -9.14
CA LYS A 62 -27.18 -6.89 -8.47
C LYS A 62 -26.88 -6.64 -6.98
N LYS A 63 -25.95 -7.37 -6.36
CA LYS A 63 -25.49 -7.15 -4.98
C LYS A 63 -24.04 -6.64 -4.98
N LYS A 64 -23.70 -5.80 -3.99
CA LYS A 64 -22.32 -5.40 -3.71
C LYS A 64 -21.72 -6.43 -2.76
N VAL A 65 -20.59 -7.01 -3.13
CA VAL A 65 -19.84 -7.97 -2.31
C VAL A 65 -18.45 -7.42 -2.03
N LEU A 66 -17.88 -7.83 -0.90
CA LEU A 66 -16.48 -7.56 -0.58
C LEU A 66 -15.71 -8.88 -0.73
N LEU A 67 -14.41 -8.79 -1.03
CA LEU A 67 -13.53 -9.93 -1.16
C LEU A 67 -12.44 -9.78 -0.10
N LEU A 68 -12.36 -10.71 0.85
CA LEU A 68 -11.17 -10.80 1.71
C LEU A 68 -10.11 -11.58 0.93
N VAL A 69 -8.92 -11.02 0.82
CA VAL A 69 -7.77 -11.63 0.17
C VAL A 69 -6.69 -11.85 1.20
N GLU A 70 -6.20 -13.07 1.28
CA GLU A 70 -5.04 -13.46 2.06
C GLU A 70 -3.86 -13.75 1.14
N ILE A 71 -2.68 -13.27 1.50
CA ILE A 71 -1.41 -13.60 0.85
C ILE A 71 -0.43 -14.14 1.88
N ASN A 72 -0.02 -15.39 1.71
CA ASN A 72 1.12 -15.94 2.43
C ASN A 72 2.41 -15.36 1.84
N LEU A 73 3.17 -14.58 2.61
CA LEU A 73 4.35 -13.87 2.10
C LEU A 73 5.58 -14.77 1.91
N PHE A 74 5.52 -16.04 2.33
CA PHE A 74 6.54 -17.06 2.04
C PHE A 74 6.28 -17.73 0.70
N SER A 75 5.13 -18.41 0.56
CA SER A 75 4.78 -19.19 -0.64
C SER A 75 4.19 -18.35 -1.78
N ARG A 76 3.80 -17.11 -1.50
CA ARG A 76 2.98 -16.25 -2.38
C ARG A 76 1.62 -16.87 -2.74
N PHE A 77 1.18 -17.87 -1.98
CA PHE A 77 -0.14 -18.43 -2.12
C PHE A 77 -1.20 -17.37 -1.81
N LEU A 78 -2.26 -17.38 -2.62
CA LEU A 78 -3.35 -16.43 -2.58
C LEU A 78 -4.64 -17.18 -2.26
N TYR A 79 -5.31 -16.77 -1.20
CA TYR A 79 -6.67 -17.23 -0.87
C TYR A 79 -7.62 -16.04 -0.93
N ALA A 80 -8.83 -16.25 -1.44
CA ALA A 80 -9.83 -15.20 -1.54
C ALA A 80 -11.21 -15.73 -1.22
N GLU A 81 -11.93 -15.01 -0.35
CA GLU A 81 -13.28 -15.39 0.08
C GLU A 81 -14.24 -14.20 -0.03
N LYS A 82 -15.45 -14.48 -0.51
CA LYS A 82 -16.51 -13.48 -0.62
C LYS A 82 -17.14 -13.23 0.75
N ILE A 83 -17.11 -11.98 1.21
CA ILE A 83 -17.77 -11.57 2.45
C ILE A 83 -18.99 -10.70 2.15
N LYS A 84 -20.11 -11.04 2.79
CA LYS A 84 -21.41 -10.36 2.59
C LYS A 84 -21.55 -9.09 3.44
N LYS A 85 -20.80 -8.99 4.56
CA LYS A 85 -20.81 -7.85 5.49
C LYS A 85 -19.40 -7.61 6.03
N SER A 86 -19.05 -6.36 6.31
CA SER A 86 -17.75 -5.95 6.87
C SER A 86 -17.76 -5.83 8.40
N SER A 87 -18.67 -6.51 9.10
CA SER A 87 -18.66 -6.52 10.56
C SER A 87 -17.41 -7.26 11.06
N SER A 88 -16.84 -6.80 12.17
CA SER A 88 -15.64 -7.38 12.77
C SER A 88 -15.76 -8.89 13.00
N LEU A 89 -16.91 -9.35 13.51
CA LEU A 89 -17.19 -10.78 13.72
C LEU A 89 -17.12 -11.58 12.41
N CYS A 90 -17.71 -11.06 11.34
CA CYS A 90 -17.74 -11.73 10.03
C CYS A 90 -16.34 -11.80 9.40
N LEU A 91 -15.44 -10.87 9.72
CA LEU A 91 -14.05 -10.90 9.26
C LEU A 91 -13.24 -11.96 9.99
N TRP A 92 -13.41 -12.08 11.31
CA TRP A 92 -12.72 -13.10 12.11
C TRP A 92 -13.13 -14.52 11.73
N ASP A 93 -14.42 -14.77 11.49
CA ASP A 93 -14.91 -16.09 11.05
C ASP A 93 -14.26 -16.52 9.72
N VAL A 94 -14.09 -15.57 8.79
CA VAL A 94 -13.48 -15.82 7.48
C VAL A 94 -11.98 -16.05 7.64
N ILE A 95 -11.28 -15.24 8.45
CA ILE A 95 -9.86 -15.43 8.74
C ILE A 95 -9.60 -16.81 9.35
N ASP A 96 -10.43 -17.24 10.31
CA ASP A 96 -10.33 -18.57 10.91
C ASP A 96 -10.52 -19.69 9.88
N ASN A 97 -11.46 -19.52 8.95
CA ASN A 97 -11.65 -20.46 7.84
C ASN A 97 -10.43 -20.49 6.90
N CYS A 98 -9.81 -19.34 6.61
CA CYS A 98 -8.60 -19.30 5.79
C CYS A 98 -7.45 -20.07 6.44
N PHE A 99 -7.23 -19.90 7.75
CA PHE A 99 -6.17 -20.63 8.45
C PHE A 99 -6.41 -22.14 8.44
N LYS A 100 -7.66 -22.58 8.61
CA LYS A 100 -8.02 -24.01 8.52
C LYS A 100 -7.75 -24.60 7.15
N THR A 101 -8.12 -23.90 6.06
CA THR A 101 -7.92 -24.40 4.69
C THR A 101 -6.44 -24.39 4.28
N ASN A 102 -5.67 -23.39 4.71
CA ASN A 102 -4.23 -23.33 4.47
C ASN A 102 -3.46 -24.40 5.24
N PHE A 103 -3.89 -24.79 6.44
CA PHE A 103 -3.28 -25.88 7.19
C PHE A 103 -3.45 -27.21 6.47
N VAL A 104 -4.66 -27.50 5.99
CA VAL A 104 -4.96 -28.73 5.23
C VAL A 104 -4.19 -28.77 3.90
N SER A 105 -4.07 -27.64 3.20
CA SER A 105 -3.41 -27.58 1.89
C SER A 105 -1.88 -27.67 1.97
N GLN A 106 -1.28 -27.30 3.12
CA GLN A 106 0.17 -27.37 3.34
C GLN A 106 0.62 -28.73 3.90
N THR A 107 -0.27 -29.54 4.49
CA THR A 107 0.05 -30.91 4.93
C THR A 107 0.20 -31.93 3.78
N PHE A 108 -0.11 -31.55 2.54
CA PHE A 108 0.00 -32.42 1.36
C PHE A 108 1.23 -32.13 0.46
N PHE A 109 2.17 -31.30 0.93
CA PHE A 109 3.45 -31.05 0.25
C PHE A 109 4.63 -31.48 1.12
#